data_AF-A0A5K1CX12-F1
#
_entry.id   AF-A0A5K1CX12-F1
#
_cell.length_a   1.000
_cell.length_b   1.000
_cell.length_c   1.000
_cell.angle_alpha   90.00
_cell.angle_beta   90.00
_cell.angle_gamma   90.00
#
_symmetry.space_group_name_H-M   'P 1'
#
loop_
_entity.id
_entity.type
_entity.pdbx_description
1 polymer ?
#
loop_
_entity_poly.entity_id
_entity_poly.type
_entity_poly.pdbx_seq_one_letter_code
_entity_poly.pdbx_strand_id
1 'polypeptide(L)' 'KQPINNSARPVGSSNGYQPFTHVEVTKVTNNFSRKIGEGGYGPVFHGHLRNGQNVAVKILSSKSKQGSKEFQTE' A
#
# COMPACT_ATOMS: atom_id res chain seq x y z
N LYS A 1 -11.15 -8.07 -28.45
CA LYS A 1 -11.29 -8.71 -27.12
C LYS A 1 -9.88 -8.84 -26.54
N GLN A 2 -9.53 -8.12 -25.48
CA GLN A 2 -8.24 -8.29 -24.79
C GLN A 2 -8.32 -9.51 -23.85
N PRO A 3 -7.28 -10.35 -23.73
CA PRO A 3 -7.33 -11.51 -22.87
C PRO A 3 -7.22 -11.14 -21.39
N ILE A 4 -8.00 -11.85 -20.58
CA ILE A 4 -8.00 -11.83 -19.12
C ILE A 4 -6.76 -12.57 -18.60
N ASN A 5 -5.68 -11.85 -18.33
CA ASN A 5 -4.49 -12.45 -17.73
C ASN A 5 -4.73 -12.66 -16.22
N ASN A 6 -5.18 -13.86 -15.87
CA ASN A 6 -5.13 -14.40 -14.52
C ASN A 6 -3.65 -14.52 -14.09
N SER A 7 -3.16 -13.52 -13.37
CA SER A 7 -1.90 -13.62 -12.62
C SER A 7 -2.20 -13.47 -11.15
N ALA A 8 -2.91 -14.45 -10.57
CA ALA A 8 -2.80 -14.70 -9.14
C ALA A 8 -1.30 -15.00 -8.90
N ARG A 9 -0.57 -14.00 -8.40
CA ARG A 9 0.88 -14.13 -8.18
C ARG A 9 1.10 -15.24 -7.14
N PRO A 10 2.03 -16.17 -7.37
CA PRO A 10 2.30 -17.25 -6.43
C PRO A 10 2.72 -16.65 -5.09
N VAL A 11 2.07 -17.11 -4.02
CA VAL A 11 2.49 -16.87 -2.64
C VAL A 11 3.86 -17.54 -2.50
N GLY A 12 4.92 -16.74 -2.44
CA GLY A 12 6.28 -17.24 -2.35
C GLY A 12 7.33 -16.20 -2.73
N SER A 13 7.49 -15.16 -1.91
CA SER A 13 8.77 -14.44 -1.81
C SER A 13 9.26 -14.64 -0.38
N SER A 14 10.40 -15.30 -0.26
CA SER A 14 11.00 -15.81 0.98
C SER A 14 11.50 -14.73 1.95
N ASN A 15 11.23 -13.45 1.67
CA ASN A 15 11.34 -12.35 2.60
C ASN A 15 9.95 -11.71 2.68
N GLY A 16 9.39 -11.53 3.88
CA GLY A 16 7.98 -11.15 4.15
C GLY A 16 7.48 -9.79 3.60
N TYR A 17 8.11 -9.25 2.56
CA TYR A 17 7.75 -8.04 1.85
C TYR A 17 7.10 -8.36 0.52
N GLN A 18 5.83 -7.95 0.36
CA GLN A 18 5.10 -8.04 -0.89
C GLN A 18 5.06 -6.67 -1.57
N PRO A 19 5.63 -6.51 -2.79
CA PRO A 19 5.55 -5.25 -3.51
C PRO A 19 4.14 -5.03 -4.08
N PHE A 20 3.64 -3.80 -3.92
CA PHE A 20 2.36 -3.33 -4.47
C PHE A 20 2.59 -2.19 -5.45
N THR A 21 1.86 -2.21 -6.56
CA THR A 21 1.81 -1.08 -7.51
C THR A 21 0.92 0.03 -6.98
N HIS A 22 1.15 1.27 -7.44
CA HIS A 22 0.29 2.41 -7.07
C HIS A 22 -1.20 2.14 -7.38
N VAL A 23 -1.49 1.48 -8.51
CA VAL A 23 -2.87 1.12 -8.89
C VAL A 23 -3.49 0.14 -7.89
N GLU A 24 -2.73 -0.83 -7.40
CA GLU A 24 -3.21 -1.74 -6.36
C GLU A 24 -3.46 -1.00 -5.05
N VAL A 25 -2.55 -0.13 -4.62
CA VAL A 25 -2.70 0.69 -3.41
C VAL A 25 -3.97 1.55 -3.47
N THR A 26 -4.22 2.22 -4.61
CA THR A 26 -5.43 3.02 -4.83
C THR A 26 -6.70 2.17 -4.77
N LYS A 27 -6.67 0.95 -5.33
CA LYS A 27 -7.81 0.02 -5.27
C LYS A 27 -8.10 -0.45 -3.84
N VAL A 28 -7.07 -0.89 -3.11
CA VAL A 28 -7.26 -1.44 -1.75
C VAL A 28 -7.70 -0.36 -0.77
N THR A 29 -7.31 0.90 -0.98
CA THR A 29 -7.72 2.05 -0.15
C THR A 29 -9.02 2.72 -0.61
N ASN A 30 -9.67 2.19 -1.66
CA ASN A 30 -10.81 2.84 -2.31
C ASN A 30 -10.55 4.33 -2.57
N ASN A 31 -9.50 4.62 -3.36
CA ASN A 31 -9.03 5.98 -3.66
C ASN A 31 -8.72 6.82 -2.42
N PHE A 32 -8.07 6.22 -1.41
CA PHE A 32 -7.72 6.90 -0.14
C PHE A 32 -8.93 7.50 0.59
N SER A 33 -10.11 6.88 0.47
CA SER A 33 -11.38 7.43 0.99
C SER A 33 -11.48 7.48 2.52
N ARG A 34 -10.84 6.54 3.23
CA ARG A 34 -10.95 6.41 4.68
C ARG A 34 -9.60 6.62 5.36
N LYS A 35 -9.35 7.84 5.82
CA LYS A 35 -8.22 8.16 6.69
C LYS A 35 -8.46 7.62 8.10
N ILE A 36 -7.46 6.96 8.67
CA ILE A 36 -7.49 6.40 10.02
C ILE A 36 -6.45 7.02 10.96
N GLY A 37 -5.52 7.83 10.42
CA GLY A 37 -4.55 8.55 11.23
C GLY A 37 -3.72 9.53 10.40
N GLU A 38 -2.93 10.34 11.09
CA GLU A 38 -1.88 11.18 10.50
C GLU A 38 -0.75 11.34 11.51
N GLY A 39 0.48 11.26 11.03
CA GLY A 39 1.68 11.59 11.82
C GLY A 39 2.64 12.43 11.01
N GLY A 40 3.85 12.71 11.55
CA GLY A 40 4.84 13.57 10.90
C GLY A 40 5.32 13.13 9.50
N TYR A 41 5.02 11.89 9.12
CA TYR A 41 5.36 11.31 7.83
C TYR A 41 4.22 11.38 6.81
N GLY A 42 3.01 11.69 7.25
CA GLY A 42 1.83 11.81 6.40
C GLY A 42 0.62 11.00 6.88
N PRO A 43 -0.47 11.00 6.09
CA PRO A 43 -1.71 10.34 6.43
C PRO A 43 -1.62 8.81 6.32
N VAL A 44 -2.40 8.13 7.15
CA VAL A 44 -2.61 6.68 7.13
C VAL A 44 -4.06 6.41 6.75
N PHE A 45 -4.28 5.53 5.78
CA PHE A 45 -5.59 5.15 5.26
C PHE A 45 -5.90 3.69 5.55
N HIS A 46 -7.17 3.39 5.76
CA HIS A 46 -7.66 2.02 5.81
C HIS A 46 -7.71 1.43 4.40
N GLY A 47 -7.21 0.21 4.25
CA GLY A 47 -7.34 -0.57 3.02
C GLY A 47 -7.86 -1.97 3.26
N HIS A 48 -8.40 -2.58 2.21
CA HIS A 48 -8.88 -3.95 2.20
C HIS A 48 -8.25 -4.70 1.03
N LEU A 49 -7.45 -5.71 1.33
CA LEU A 49 -6.83 -6.58 0.33
C LEU A 49 -7.86 -7.56 -0.23
N ARG A 50 -7.61 -8.07 -1.44
CA ARG A 50 -8.52 -9.03 -2.11
C ARG A 50 -8.70 -10.35 -1.34
N ASN A 51 -7.75 -10.69 -0.47
CA ASN A 51 -7.78 -11.87 0.39
C ASN A 51 -8.62 -11.66 1.67
N GLY A 52 -9.29 -10.52 1.83
CA GLY A 52 -10.10 -10.20 3.01
C GLY A 52 -9.33 -9.52 4.14
N GLN A 53 -8.01 -9.36 4.01
CA GLN A 53 -7.17 -8.77 5.05
C GLN A 53 -7.30 -7.25 5.07
N ASN A 54 -7.55 -6.70 6.26
CA ASN A 54 -7.50 -5.25 6.49
C ASN A 54 -6.04 -4.80 6.66
N VAL A 55 -5.71 -3.65 6.07
CA VAL A 55 -4.36 -3.08 6.08
C VAL A 55 -4.40 -1.58 6.37
N ALA A 56 -3.29 -1.05 6.88
CA ALA A 56 -3.04 0.38 7.02
C ALA A 56 -2.06 0.83 5.93
N VAL A 57 -2.43 1.85 5.16
CA VAL A 57 -1.61 2.38 4.07
C VAL A 57 -1.14 3.78 4.44
N LYS A 58 0.15 3.92 4.72
CA LYS A 58 0.79 5.20 5.04
C LYS A 58 1.29 5.86 3.76
N ILE A 59 0.87 7.10 3.51
CA ILE A 59 1.30 7.88 2.35
C ILE A 59 2.31 8.91 2.81
N LEU A 60 3.53 8.83 2.26
CA LEU A 60 4.58 9.78 2.56
C LEU A 60 4.30 11.10 1.83
N SER A 61 4.14 12.17 2.59
CA SER A 61 4.01 13.52 2.02
C SER A 61 5.36 14.00 1.51
N SER A 62 5.42 14.59 0.32
CA SER A 62 6.63 15.22 -0.25
C SER A 62 7.19 16.36 0.63
N LYS A 63 6.40 16.87 1.58
CA LYS A 63 6.82 17.86 2.58
C LYS A 63 7.51 17.25 3.80
N SER A 64 7.51 15.93 3.94
CA SER A 64 8.25 15.25 5.01
C SER A 64 9.74 15.35 4.68
N LYS A 65 10.41 16.36 5.24
CA LYS A 65 11.85 16.68 5.07
C LYS A 65 12.82 15.55 5.47
N GLN A 66 12.30 14.39 5.83
CA GLN A 66 13.02 13.27 6.43
C GLN A 66 12.63 11.90 5.79
N GLY A 67 11.60 11.90 4.93
CA GLY A 67 10.75 10.71 4.70
C GLY A 67 11.22 9.63 3.73
N SER A 68 12.22 9.84 2.86
CA SER A 68 12.67 8.76 1.95
C SER A 68 13.72 7.84 2.58
N LYS A 69 14.49 8.33 3.56
CA LYS A 69 15.57 7.59 4.22
C LYS A 69 15.08 6.80 5.44
N GLU A 70 14.05 7.31 6.12
CA GLU A 70 13.48 6.70 7.35
C GLU A 70 12.48 5.57 7.07
N PHE A 71 12.08 5.35 5.81
CA PHE A 71 11.29 4.18 5.42
C PHE A 71 12.13 2.90 5.31
N GLN A 72 13.46 3.00 5.37
CA GLN A 72 14.38 1.84 5.36
C GLN A 72 14.66 1.31 6.78
N THR A 73 14.04 1.87 7.81
CA THR A 73 14.23 1.45 9.21
C THR A 73 12.95 0.81 9.74
N GLU A 74 12.50 -0.28 9.10
CA GLU A 74 11.62 -1.29 9.70
C GLU A 74 12.04 -2.69 9.23
#